data_AF-A0A2N2XLS5-F1
#
_entry.id   AF-A0A2N2XLS5-F1
#
_cell.length_a   1.000
_cell.length_b   1.000
_cell.length_c   1.000
_cell.angle_alpha   90.00
_cell.angle_beta   90.00
_cell.angle_gamma   90.00
#
_symmetry.space_group_name_H-M   'P 1'
#
loop_
_entity.id
_entity.type
_entity.pdbx_description
1 polymer ?
#
loop_
_entity_poly.entity_id
_entity_poly.type
_entity_poly.pdbx_seq_one_letter_code
_entity_poly.pdbx_strand_id
1 'polypeptide(L)'
;AVYLTIRFIETKRSSFNWLCGLATGCAILSKWLPALIVLPVWLVLVYGSKEIPLKRIVREFLVLVLVTIMVALPWQVYIHLVFPNEALWESTFNTSHFFSEIEGHGKPLLYHFDKIRIVYGELIYLPLVWIMWNTIRKRMNPKRLALVIWIFVPLLFFTLAKTKMQAYTLFVAPAFFIVTAQFFVYLHRNPSFFYYQWISFLILILLIALPFRYSIERCKLFQPVEREPSWVVDLKTLNKMIHNKQTVIFNYSRPIEAMFYTDAIVYENTPEPDKIIDLQRKGYSVLVVDNEKVTKMVKGIPEIGLIRLSE
;
A
#
# COMPACT_ATOMS: atom_id res chain seq x y z
N ALA A 1 4.65 -14.17 -7.51
CA ALA A 1 3.80 -14.65 -8.62
C ALA A 1 4.47 -14.50 -10.00
N VAL A 2 4.71 -13.29 -10.54
CA VAL A 2 5.26 -13.12 -11.90
C VAL A 2 6.59 -13.87 -12.16
N TYR A 3 7.52 -13.87 -11.19
CA TYR A 3 8.74 -14.67 -11.28
C TYR A 3 8.46 -16.18 -11.45
N LEU A 4 7.46 -16.71 -10.73
CA LEU A 4 7.09 -18.13 -10.81
C LEU A 4 6.47 -18.47 -12.16
N THR A 5 5.76 -17.53 -12.79
CA THR A 5 5.33 -17.65 -14.19
C THR A 5 6.53 -17.87 -15.13
N ILE A 6 7.62 -17.10 -14.95
CA ILE A 6 8.82 -17.24 -15.77
C ILE A 6 9.44 -18.62 -15.55
N ARG A 7 9.60 -19.05 -14.29
CA ARG A 7 10.11 -20.39 -13.96
C ARG A 7 9.24 -21.52 -14.51
N PHE A 8 7.92 -21.33 -14.54
CA PHE A 8 6.99 -22.28 -15.16
C PHE A 8 7.24 -22.39 -16.68
N ILE A 9 7.42 -21.28 -17.39
CA ILE A 9 7.71 -21.29 -18.83
C ILE A 9 9.04 -22.00 -19.11
N GLU A 10 10.11 -21.64 -18.39
CA GLU A 10 11.45 -22.17 -18.61
C GLU A 10 11.55 -23.67 -18.33
N THR A 11 10.97 -24.12 -17.21
CA THR A 11 11.12 -25.51 -16.75
C THR A 11 9.98 -26.41 -17.19
N LYS A 12 8.85 -25.84 -17.61
CA LYS A 12 7.61 -26.55 -17.95
C LYS A 12 7.10 -27.41 -16.78
N ARG A 13 7.48 -27.13 -15.54
CA ARG A 13 7.02 -27.85 -14.34
C ARG A 13 5.80 -27.16 -13.73
N SER A 14 4.68 -27.88 -13.62
CA SER A 14 3.41 -27.32 -13.11
C SER A 14 3.50 -26.87 -11.65
N SER A 15 4.45 -27.39 -10.86
CA SER A 15 4.67 -26.95 -9.48
C SER A 15 4.94 -25.44 -9.37
N PHE A 16 5.68 -24.84 -10.31
CA PHE A 16 5.87 -23.38 -10.32
C PHE A 16 4.57 -22.63 -10.60
N ASN A 17 3.68 -23.20 -11.39
CA ASN A 17 2.38 -22.62 -11.67
C ASN A 17 1.45 -22.70 -10.43
N TRP A 18 1.53 -23.80 -9.67
CA TRP A 18 0.82 -23.94 -8.38
C TRP A 18 1.33 -22.92 -7.37
N LEU A 19 2.65 -22.78 -7.23
CA LEU A 19 3.25 -21.75 -6.38
C LEU A 19 2.87 -20.35 -6.84
N CYS A 20 2.68 -20.12 -8.14
CA CYS A 20 2.18 -18.85 -8.66
C CYS A 20 0.75 -18.56 -8.16
N GLY A 21 -0.13 -19.56 -8.24
CA GLY A 21 -1.49 -19.49 -7.68
C GLY A 21 -1.49 -19.23 -6.17
N LEU A 22 -0.65 -19.96 -5.42
CA LEU A 22 -0.47 -19.80 -3.97
C LEU A 22 -0.03 -18.38 -3.62
N ALA A 23 1.04 -17.89 -4.26
CA ALA A 23 1.55 -16.54 -4.02
C ALA A 23 0.52 -15.45 -4.37
N THR A 24 -0.31 -15.67 -5.39
CA THR A 24 -1.40 -14.75 -5.76
C THR A 24 -2.52 -14.77 -4.71
N GLY A 25 -2.88 -15.95 -4.20
CA GLY A 25 -3.85 -16.08 -3.10
C GLY A 25 -3.37 -15.40 -1.82
N CYS A 26 -2.11 -15.59 -1.42
CA CYS A 26 -1.51 -14.89 -0.29
C CYS A 26 -1.52 -13.37 -0.48
N ALA A 27 -1.25 -12.89 -1.71
CA ALA A 27 -1.30 -11.45 -2.01
C ALA A 27 -2.73 -10.88 -1.87
N ILE A 28 -3.76 -11.65 -2.26
CA ILE A 28 -5.17 -11.27 -2.01
C ILE A 28 -5.44 -11.19 -0.51
N LEU A 29 -4.98 -12.17 0.28
CA LEU A 29 -5.15 -12.14 1.74
C LEU A 29 -4.38 -11.00 2.42
N SER A 30 -3.30 -10.51 1.81
CA SER A 30 -2.50 -9.41 2.37
C SER A 30 -3.11 -8.03 2.09
N LYS A 31 -3.67 -7.83 0.90
CA LYS A 31 -4.15 -6.49 0.49
C LYS A 31 -5.31 -6.46 -0.49
N TRP A 32 -5.81 -7.61 -0.97
CA TRP A 32 -7.04 -7.76 -1.78
C TRP A 32 -6.85 -7.90 -3.31
N LEU A 33 -7.94 -7.67 -4.07
CA LEU A 33 -8.10 -8.01 -5.49
C LEU A 33 -7.10 -7.39 -6.49
N PRO A 34 -6.42 -6.25 -6.26
CA PRO A 34 -5.41 -5.75 -7.20
C PRO A 34 -4.30 -6.76 -7.52
N ALA A 35 -4.07 -7.76 -6.65
CA ALA A 35 -3.18 -8.88 -6.91
C ALA A 35 -3.54 -9.70 -8.17
N LEU A 36 -4.79 -9.65 -8.64
CA LEU A 36 -5.26 -10.34 -9.84
C LEU A 36 -4.61 -9.82 -11.13
N ILE A 37 -3.85 -8.71 -11.11
CA ILE A 37 -3.02 -8.28 -12.25
C ILE A 37 -2.07 -9.38 -12.73
N VAL A 38 -1.72 -10.33 -11.85
CA VAL A 38 -0.90 -11.49 -12.19
C VAL A 38 -1.53 -12.31 -13.32
N LEU A 39 -2.87 -12.42 -13.37
CA LEU A 39 -3.57 -13.25 -14.36
C LEU A 39 -3.34 -12.79 -15.81
N PRO A 40 -3.61 -11.53 -16.19
CA PRO A 40 -3.31 -11.07 -17.55
C PRO A 40 -1.82 -11.06 -17.86
N VAL A 41 -0.95 -10.76 -16.87
CA VAL A 41 0.51 -10.85 -17.03
C VAL A 41 0.94 -12.29 -17.32
N TRP A 42 0.39 -13.25 -16.58
CA TRP A 42 0.63 -14.68 -16.78
C TRP A 42 0.19 -15.12 -18.18
N LEU A 43 -1.03 -14.74 -18.59
CA LEU A 43 -1.59 -15.11 -19.88
C LEU A 43 -0.71 -14.63 -21.03
N VAL A 44 -0.30 -13.35 -21.00
CA VAL A 44 0.54 -12.75 -22.04
C VAL A 44 1.92 -13.43 -22.11
N LEU A 45 2.54 -13.71 -20.97
CA LEU A 45 3.85 -14.36 -20.93
C LEU A 45 3.79 -15.82 -21.41
N VAL A 46 2.83 -16.60 -20.91
CA VAL A 46 2.71 -18.02 -21.23
C VAL A 46 2.26 -18.23 -22.66
N TYR A 47 1.21 -17.56 -23.11
CA TYR A 47 0.76 -17.62 -24.50
C TYR A 47 1.82 -17.07 -25.46
N GLY A 48 2.43 -15.95 -25.08
CA GLY A 48 3.48 -15.31 -25.86
C GLY A 48 4.77 -16.12 -25.99
N SER A 49 5.03 -17.07 -25.08
CA SER A 49 6.20 -17.95 -25.17
C SER A 49 6.18 -18.83 -26.42
N LYS A 50 4.98 -19.21 -26.90
CA LYS A 50 4.77 -20.22 -27.96
C LYS A 50 5.39 -21.60 -27.66
N GLU A 51 5.86 -21.84 -26.45
CA GLU A 51 6.50 -23.10 -26.06
C GLU A 51 5.52 -24.13 -25.48
N ILE A 52 4.32 -23.68 -25.10
CA ILE A 52 3.32 -24.46 -24.39
C ILE A 52 2.06 -24.55 -25.26
N PRO A 53 1.51 -25.75 -25.52
CA PRO A 53 0.32 -25.91 -26.35
C PRO A 53 -0.91 -25.32 -25.67
N LEU A 54 -1.84 -24.75 -26.45
CA LEU A 54 -3.02 -24.03 -25.96
C LEU A 54 -3.84 -24.84 -24.94
N LYS A 55 -4.07 -26.13 -25.18
CA LYS A 55 -4.79 -27.02 -24.25
C LYS A 55 -4.13 -27.03 -22.86
N ARG A 56 -2.80 -27.04 -22.82
CA ARG A 56 -2.04 -26.98 -21.57
C ARG A 56 -2.12 -25.59 -20.94
N ILE A 57 -2.07 -24.52 -21.72
CA ILE A 57 -2.25 -23.15 -21.21
C ILE A 57 -3.60 -23.02 -20.49
N VAL A 58 -4.70 -23.45 -21.11
CA VAL A 58 -6.04 -23.39 -20.50
C VAL A 58 -6.07 -24.20 -19.20
N ARG A 59 -5.57 -25.43 -19.20
CA ARG A 59 -5.50 -26.27 -17.98
C ARG A 59 -4.71 -25.58 -16.87
N GLU A 60 -3.52 -25.08 -17.18
CA GLU A 60 -2.63 -24.45 -16.19
C GLU A 60 -3.20 -23.11 -15.69
N PHE A 61 -3.91 -22.37 -16.54
CA PHE A 61 -4.63 -21.16 -16.12
C PHE A 61 -5.74 -21.50 -15.12
N LEU A 62 -6.55 -22.52 -15.41
CA LEU A 62 -7.60 -22.99 -14.50
C LEU A 62 -7.02 -23.47 -13.16
N VAL A 63 -5.91 -24.21 -13.21
CA VAL A 63 -5.21 -24.66 -11.99
C VAL A 63 -4.68 -23.47 -11.19
N LEU A 64 -4.09 -22.47 -11.83
CA LEU A 64 -3.61 -21.27 -11.15
C LEU A 64 -4.77 -20.56 -10.43
N VAL A 65 -5.89 -20.33 -11.13
CA VAL A 65 -7.09 -19.70 -10.56
C VAL A 65 -7.65 -20.53 -9.41
N LEU A 66 -7.76 -21.85 -9.58
CA LEU A 66 -8.25 -22.75 -8.54
C LEU A 66 -7.37 -22.67 -7.28
N VAL A 67 -6.05 -22.72 -7.42
CA VAL A 67 -5.13 -22.60 -6.27
C VAL A 67 -5.25 -21.24 -5.61
N THR A 68 -5.37 -20.15 -6.37
CA THR A 68 -5.61 -18.81 -5.82
C THR A 68 -6.91 -18.75 -5.01
N ILE A 69 -8.00 -19.34 -5.52
CA ILE A 69 -9.28 -19.42 -4.82
C ILE A 69 -9.17 -20.26 -3.55
N MET A 70 -8.57 -21.45 -3.61
CA MET A 70 -8.41 -22.33 -2.46
C MET A 70 -7.63 -21.68 -1.31
N VAL A 71 -6.72 -20.76 -1.62
CA VAL A 71 -5.94 -20.02 -0.62
C VAL A 71 -6.73 -18.83 -0.06
N ALA A 72 -7.35 -18.02 -0.92
CA ALA A 72 -7.99 -16.78 -0.49
C ALA A 72 -9.41 -16.98 0.08
N LEU A 73 -10.19 -17.90 -0.48
CA LEU A 73 -11.61 -18.07 -0.18
C LEU A 73 -11.91 -18.54 1.26
N PRO A 74 -11.15 -19.46 1.88
CA PRO A 74 -11.48 -19.95 3.22
C PRO A 74 -11.59 -18.83 4.26
N TRP A 75 -10.67 -17.87 4.22
CA TRP A 75 -10.71 -16.70 5.12
C TRP A 75 -11.94 -15.83 4.85
N GLN A 76 -12.27 -15.57 3.57
CA GLN A 76 -13.45 -14.79 3.21
C GLN A 76 -14.74 -15.46 3.71
N VAL A 77 -14.86 -16.78 3.52
CA VAL A 77 -16.02 -17.54 4.03
C VAL A 77 -16.08 -17.47 5.55
N TYR A 78 -14.95 -17.67 6.23
CA TYR A 78 -14.89 -17.62 7.69
C TYR A 78 -15.36 -16.27 8.26
N ILE A 79 -14.84 -15.15 7.77
CA ILE A 79 -15.20 -13.83 8.30
C ILE A 79 -16.68 -13.50 8.04
N HIS A 80 -17.24 -13.90 6.91
CA HIS A 80 -18.65 -13.67 6.62
C HIS A 80 -19.61 -14.55 7.44
N LEU A 81 -19.14 -15.71 7.93
CA LEU A 81 -19.93 -16.58 8.80
C LEU A 81 -19.83 -16.18 10.28
N VAL A 82 -18.63 -15.85 10.75
CA VAL A 82 -18.37 -15.60 12.18
C VAL A 82 -18.52 -14.12 12.55
N PHE A 83 -18.19 -13.20 11.63
CA PHE A 83 -18.22 -11.75 11.84
C PHE A 83 -19.00 -11.05 10.71
N PRO A 84 -20.29 -11.39 10.51
CA PRO A 84 -21.03 -10.97 9.32
C PRO A 84 -21.15 -9.45 9.19
N ASN A 85 -21.32 -8.74 10.31
CA ASN A 85 -21.48 -7.29 10.32
C ASN A 85 -20.15 -6.59 10.00
N GLU A 86 -19.06 -7.03 10.60
CA GLU A 86 -17.72 -6.51 10.39
C GLU A 86 -17.24 -6.81 8.96
N ALA A 87 -17.47 -8.03 8.47
CA ALA A 87 -17.11 -8.41 7.11
C ALA A 87 -17.92 -7.60 6.06
N LEU A 88 -19.20 -7.35 6.31
CA LEU A 88 -20.02 -6.50 5.46
C LEU A 88 -19.56 -5.04 5.52
N TRP A 89 -19.26 -4.52 6.71
CA TRP A 89 -18.77 -3.16 6.89
C TRP A 89 -17.43 -2.98 6.17
N GLU A 90 -16.47 -3.88 6.41
CA GLU A 90 -15.16 -3.89 5.76
C GLU A 90 -15.32 -3.93 4.26
N SER A 91 -15.98 -4.96 3.70
CA SER A 91 -16.15 -5.08 2.23
C SER A 91 -16.83 -3.86 1.59
N THR A 92 -17.79 -3.25 2.28
CA THR A 92 -18.45 -2.01 1.83
C THR A 92 -17.47 -0.84 1.86
N PHE A 93 -16.77 -0.63 2.97
CA PHE A 93 -15.76 0.43 3.13
C PHE A 93 -14.67 0.35 2.07
N ASN A 94 -14.19 -0.86 1.83
CA ASN A 94 -13.19 -1.21 0.84
C ASN A 94 -13.69 -0.90 -0.60
N THR A 95 -14.97 -1.13 -0.90
CA THR A 95 -15.60 -0.76 -2.17
C THR A 95 -15.80 0.76 -2.30
N SER A 96 -16.13 1.44 -1.20
CA SER A 96 -16.34 2.90 -1.16
C SER A 96 -15.10 3.69 -1.60
N HIS A 97 -13.89 3.16 -1.44
CA HIS A 97 -12.66 3.79 -1.95
C HIS A 97 -12.72 4.12 -3.45
N PHE A 98 -13.49 3.37 -4.24
CA PHE A 98 -13.66 3.64 -5.66
C PHE A 98 -14.62 4.79 -5.95
N PHE A 99 -15.65 4.98 -5.12
CA PHE A 99 -16.79 5.84 -5.42
C PHE A 99 -16.85 7.12 -4.57
N SER A 100 -16.20 7.13 -3.40
CA SER A 100 -16.18 8.25 -2.47
C SER A 100 -14.76 8.60 -2.05
N GLU A 101 -14.58 9.84 -1.61
CA GLU A 101 -13.36 10.32 -0.96
C GLU A 101 -13.44 9.96 0.52
N ILE A 102 -12.56 9.05 0.95
CA ILE A 102 -12.47 8.59 2.33
C ILE A 102 -11.31 9.30 3.00
N GLU A 103 -11.49 9.74 4.25
CA GLU A 103 -10.42 10.27 5.11
C GLU A 103 -9.60 11.42 4.47
N GLY A 104 -10.23 12.28 3.66
CA GLY A 104 -9.53 13.41 3.01
C GLY A 104 -8.53 13.00 1.92
N HIS A 105 -8.61 11.76 1.44
CA HIS A 105 -7.76 11.23 0.38
C HIS A 105 -8.30 11.48 -1.04
N GLY A 106 -9.18 12.47 -1.20
CA GLY A 106 -9.50 13.06 -2.50
C GLY A 106 -8.25 13.67 -3.13
N LYS A 107 -7.85 13.18 -4.31
CA LYS A 107 -6.68 13.69 -5.04
C LYS A 107 -6.99 13.86 -6.53
N PRO A 108 -6.27 14.77 -7.22
CA PRO A 108 -6.44 15.03 -8.65
C PRO A 108 -6.32 13.78 -9.51
N LEU A 109 -6.88 13.83 -10.73
CA LEU A 109 -6.88 12.70 -11.67
C LEU A 109 -5.47 12.16 -11.91
N LEU A 110 -4.51 13.02 -12.24
CA LEU A 110 -3.13 12.61 -12.55
C LEU A 110 -2.26 12.33 -11.31
N TYR A 111 -2.86 12.16 -10.12
CA TYR A 111 -2.12 11.97 -8.87
C TYR A 111 -1.11 10.81 -8.94
N HIS A 112 -1.50 9.64 -9.42
CA HIS A 112 -0.56 8.51 -9.46
C HIS A 112 0.57 8.72 -10.48
N PHE A 113 0.28 9.39 -11.60
CA PHE A 113 1.32 9.79 -12.56
C PHE A 113 2.29 10.80 -11.93
N ASP A 114 1.80 11.76 -11.16
CA ASP A 114 2.68 12.65 -10.39
C ASP A 114 3.53 11.88 -9.36
N LYS A 115 2.94 10.94 -8.64
CA LYS A 115 3.63 10.21 -7.56
C LYS A 115 4.70 9.23 -8.03
N ILE A 116 4.62 8.67 -9.24
CA ILE A 116 5.67 7.78 -9.73
C ILE A 116 7.03 8.48 -9.83
N ARG A 117 7.07 9.80 -10.06
CA ARG A 117 8.32 10.58 -10.09
C ARG A 117 8.97 10.69 -8.70
N ILE A 118 8.15 10.64 -7.66
CA ILE A 118 8.58 10.68 -6.27
C ILE A 118 9.09 9.30 -5.83
N VAL A 119 8.43 8.23 -6.26
CA VAL A 119 8.76 6.86 -5.85
C VAL A 119 9.94 6.29 -6.63
N TYR A 120 10.01 6.57 -7.94
CA TYR A 120 10.95 5.93 -8.86
C TYR A 120 11.96 6.92 -9.50
N GLY A 121 11.93 8.19 -9.10
CA GLY A 121 12.78 9.26 -9.62
C GLY A 121 12.14 10.05 -10.76
N GLU A 122 12.56 11.31 -10.89
CA GLU A 122 11.96 12.31 -11.78
C GLU A 122 12.07 11.92 -13.27
N LEU A 123 13.11 11.16 -13.62
CA LEU A 123 13.36 10.69 -14.98
C LEU A 123 12.63 9.40 -15.35
N ILE A 124 11.80 8.82 -14.46
CA ILE A 124 11.09 7.56 -14.72
C ILE A 124 10.24 7.58 -16.01
N TYR A 125 9.76 8.75 -16.41
CA TYR A 125 8.97 8.91 -17.63
C TYR A 125 9.74 8.55 -18.90
N LEU A 126 11.06 8.71 -18.94
CA LEU A 126 11.88 8.35 -20.10
C LEU A 126 11.85 6.83 -20.37
N PRO A 127 12.18 5.94 -19.41
CA PRO A 127 11.96 4.50 -19.55
C PRO A 127 10.53 4.12 -19.93
N LEU A 128 9.52 4.80 -19.38
CA LEU A 128 8.10 4.50 -19.63
C LEU A 128 7.68 4.82 -21.07
N VAL A 129 8.01 6.01 -21.55
CA VAL A 129 7.74 6.40 -22.95
C VAL A 129 8.51 5.46 -23.88
N TRP A 130 9.76 5.14 -23.56
CA TRP A 130 10.59 4.24 -24.33
C TRP A 130 9.98 2.82 -24.43
N ILE A 131 9.53 2.23 -23.33
CA ILE A 131 8.94 0.88 -23.35
C ILE A 131 7.60 0.87 -24.10
N MET A 132 6.76 1.90 -23.94
CA MET A 132 5.51 2.03 -24.69
C MET A 132 5.77 2.11 -26.18
N TRP A 133 6.61 3.05 -26.61
CA TRP A 133 6.98 3.25 -28.01
C TRP A 133 7.53 1.97 -28.63
N ASN A 134 8.47 1.32 -27.94
CA ASN A 134 9.09 0.09 -28.41
C ASN A 134 8.13 -1.09 -28.47
N THR A 135 7.14 -1.16 -27.58
CA THR A 135 6.13 -2.22 -27.60
C THR A 135 5.20 -2.06 -28.80
N ILE A 136 4.77 -0.84 -29.09
CA ILE A 136 3.89 -0.52 -30.23
C ILE A 136 4.63 -0.71 -31.56
N ARG A 137 5.83 -0.11 -31.72
CA ARG A 137 6.57 -0.10 -32.99
C ARG A 137 7.16 -1.46 -33.38
N LYS A 138 7.60 -2.26 -32.41
CA LYS A 138 8.32 -3.53 -32.68
C LYS A 138 7.43 -4.76 -32.46
N ARG A 139 6.22 -4.74 -33.03
CA ARG A 139 5.26 -5.87 -33.12
C ARG A 139 4.90 -6.52 -31.76
N MET A 140 4.55 -5.73 -30.75
CA MET A 140 3.96 -6.20 -29.47
C MET A 140 4.64 -7.45 -28.88
N ASN A 141 5.96 -7.39 -28.70
CA ASN A 141 6.68 -8.51 -28.07
C ASN A 141 6.06 -8.85 -26.69
N PRO A 142 5.69 -10.11 -26.43
CA PRO A 142 4.93 -10.47 -25.23
C PRO A 142 5.61 -10.11 -23.90
N LYS A 143 6.95 -10.17 -23.83
CA LYS A 143 7.69 -9.80 -22.61
C LYS A 143 7.53 -8.31 -22.29
N ARG A 144 7.59 -7.46 -23.31
CA ARG A 144 7.39 -6.01 -23.16
C ARG A 144 5.93 -5.66 -22.91
N LEU A 145 5.00 -6.34 -23.61
CA LEU A 145 3.57 -6.18 -23.37
C LEU A 145 3.19 -6.56 -21.93
N ALA A 146 3.75 -7.64 -21.38
CA ALA A 146 3.54 -8.03 -19.99
C ALA A 146 4.00 -6.95 -19.01
N LEU A 147 5.16 -6.31 -19.25
CA LEU A 147 5.63 -5.19 -18.42
C LEU A 147 4.72 -3.96 -18.55
N VAL A 148 4.27 -3.63 -19.76
CA VAL A 148 3.31 -2.54 -19.99
C VAL A 148 2.00 -2.82 -19.25
N ILE A 149 1.45 -4.02 -19.34
CA ILE A 149 0.23 -4.40 -18.60
C ILE A 149 0.46 -4.32 -17.10
N TRP A 150 1.57 -4.87 -16.60
CA TRP A 150 1.88 -4.89 -15.18
C TRP A 150 2.00 -3.47 -14.60
N ILE A 151 2.51 -2.49 -15.36
CA ILE A 151 2.60 -1.09 -14.93
C ILE A 151 1.28 -0.35 -15.12
N PHE A 152 0.77 -0.31 -16.35
CA PHE A 152 -0.25 0.65 -16.74
C PHE A 152 -1.66 0.22 -16.35
N VAL A 153 -1.97 -1.08 -16.29
CA VAL A 153 -3.31 -1.51 -15.87
C VAL A 153 -3.58 -1.11 -14.40
N PRO A 154 -2.70 -1.40 -13.42
CA PRO A 154 -2.88 -0.90 -12.06
C PRO A 154 -2.86 0.63 -11.98
N LEU A 155 -1.96 1.28 -12.72
CA LEU A 155 -1.85 2.75 -12.70
C LEU A 155 -3.14 3.43 -13.16
N LEU A 156 -3.74 2.94 -14.26
CA LEU A 156 -5.01 3.43 -14.78
C LEU A 156 -6.16 3.06 -13.84
N PHE A 157 -6.19 1.84 -13.32
CA PHE A 157 -7.20 1.39 -12.37
C PHE A 157 -7.29 2.29 -11.14
N PHE A 158 -6.17 2.57 -10.45
CA PHE A 158 -6.18 3.45 -9.28
C PHE A 158 -6.33 4.93 -9.62
N THR A 159 -6.01 5.34 -10.86
CA THR A 159 -6.30 6.70 -11.34
C THR A 159 -7.80 6.97 -11.38
N LEU A 160 -8.62 5.95 -11.68
CA LEU A 160 -10.08 6.06 -11.72
C LEU A 160 -10.73 6.05 -10.32
N ALA A 161 -10.05 5.52 -9.30
CA ALA A 161 -10.56 5.52 -7.94
C ALA A 161 -10.67 6.95 -7.37
N LYS A 162 -11.74 7.23 -6.62
CA LYS A 162 -11.94 8.52 -5.95
C LYS A 162 -10.92 8.73 -4.83
N THR A 163 -10.77 7.74 -3.96
CA THR A 163 -9.73 7.73 -2.92
C THR A 163 -8.39 7.32 -3.51
N LYS A 164 -7.34 8.14 -3.29
CA LYS A 164 -6.00 7.88 -3.83
C LYS A 164 -4.93 7.96 -2.75
N MET A 165 -4.15 6.89 -2.63
CA MET A 165 -2.99 6.81 -1.75
C MET A 165 -1.73 6.40 -2.52
N GLN A 166 -0.58 6.96 -2.14
CA GLN A 166 0.70 6.70 -2.83
C GLN A 166 1.06 5.21 -2.87
N ALA A 167 0.76 4.44 -1.81
CA ALA A 167 1.10 3.04 -1.71
C ALA A 167 0.26 2.09 -2.58
N TYR A 168 -0.80 2.56 -3.24
CA TYR A 168 -1.67 1.71 -4.07
C TYR A 168 -0.94 1.12 -5.28
N THR A 169 0.02 1.85 -5.86
CA THR A 169 0.77 1.39 -7.04
C THR A 169 2.12 0.75 -6.68
N LEU A 170 2.42 0.53 -5.40
CA LEU A 170 3.75 0.04 -5.01
C LEU A 170 4.03 -1.40 -5.48
N PHE A 171 3.01 -2.24 -5.61
CA PHE A 171 3.18 -3.63 -6.06
C PHE A 171 3.61 -3.77 -7.53
N VAL A 172 3.59 -2.67 -8.30
CA VAL A 172 4.13 -2.64 -9.67
C VAL A 172 5.60 -2.19 -9.73
N ALA A 173 6.22 -1.85 -8.60
CA ALA A 173 7.62 -1.45 -8.50
C ALA A 173 8.61 -2.41 -9.20
N PRO A 174 8.46 -3.75 -9.10
CA PRO A 174 9.37 -4.65 -9.82
C PRO A 174 9.36 -4.43 -11.33
N ALA A 175 8.20 -4.15 -11.93
CA ALA A 175 8.10 -3.87 -13.35
C ALA A 175 8.77 -2.53 -13.72
N PHE A 176 8.59 -1.49 -12.89
CA PHE A 176 9.30 -0.21 -13.06
C PHE A 176 10.81 -0.43 -13.05
N PHE A 177 11.36 -1.17 -12.08
CA PHE A 177 12.80 -1.43 -12.00
C PHE A 177 13.33 -2.21 -13.20
N ILE A 178 12.61 -3.22 -13.69
CA ILE A 178 12.99 -3.97 -14.89
C ILE A 178 13.03 -3.04 -16.11
N VAL A 179 12.00 -2.20 -16.31
CA VAL A 179 11.94 -1.27 -17.44
C VAL A 179 13.05 -0.22 -17.37
N THR A 180 13.30 0.34 -16.19
CA THR A 180 14.39 1.30 -15.97
C THR A 180 15.75 0.67 -16.25
N ALA A 181 16.01 -0.53 -15.74
CA ALA A 181 17.26 -1.24 -16.00
C ALA A 181 17.44 -1.55 -17.50
N GLN A 182 16.36 -1.97 -18.18
CA GLN A 182 16.40 -2.24 -19.61
C GLN A 182 16.69 -0.97 -20.43
N PHE A 183 16.08 0.16 -20.05
CA PHE A 183 16.34 1.45 -20.67
C PHE A 183 17.78 1.93 -20.43
N PHE A 184 18.29 1.77 -19.21
CA PHE A 184 19.67 2.09 -18.85
C PHE A 184 20.66 1.31 -19.73
N VAL A 185 20.50 -0.02 -19.82
CA VAL A 185 21.35 -0.86 -20.66
C VAL A 185 21.22 -0.49 -22.15
N TYR A 186 20.02 -0.15 -22.60
CA TYR A 186 19.78 0.29 -23.98
C TYR A 186 20.55 1.58 -24.31
N LEU A 187 20.44 2.62 -23.48
CA LEU A 187 21.17 3.87 -23.67
C LEU A 187 22.68 3.70 -23.56
N HIS A 188 23.15 2.90 -22.59
CA HIS A 188 24.57 2.63 -22.42
C HIS A 188 25.19 1.95 -23.66
N ARG A 189 24.47 1.02 -24.29
CA ARG A 189 24.92 0.35 -25.52
C ARG A 189 24.71 1.17 -26.79
N ASN A 190 23.87 2.20 -26.75
CA ASN A 190 23.54 3.05 -27.90
C ASN A 190 23.68 4.54 -27.50
N PRO A 191 24.90 5.02 -27.20
CA PRO A 191 25.10 6.39 -26.73
C PRO A 191 24.67 7.43 -27.78
N SER A 192 24.70 7.08 -29.06
CA SER A 192 24.21 7.89 -30.19
C SER A 192 22.69 7.84 -30.39
N PHE A 193 21.93 7.29 -29.43
CA PHE A 193 20.46 7.35 -29.47
C PHE A 193 19.94 8.79 -29.52
N PHE A 194 20.62 9.70 -28.80
CA PHE A 194 20.46 11.14 -28.96
C PHE A 194 21.53 11.69 -29.90
N TYR A 195 21.22 12.79 -30.60
CA TYR A 195 22.15 13.45 -31.51
C TYR A 195 23.50 13.76 -30.84
N TYR A 196 23.46 14.23 -29.59
CA TYR A 196 24.64 14.42 -28.75
C TYR A 196 24.81 13.27 -27.74
N GLN A 197 25.93 12.55 -27.82
CA GLN A 197 26.19 11.37 -26.99
C GLN A 197 26.27 11.68 -25.48
N TRP A 198 26.71 12.88 -25.12
CA TRP A 198 26.80 13.31 -23.72
C TRP A 198 25.42 13.37 -23.04
N ILE A 199 24.33 13.56 -23.81
CA ILE A 199 22.97 13.55 -23.27
C ILE A 199 22.62 12.16 -22.74
N SER A 200 22.98 11.09 -23.48
CA SER A 200 22.80 9.71 -23.02
C SER A 200 23.54 9.47 -21.70
N PHE A 201 24.79 9.93 -21.61
CA PHE A 201 25.60 9.81 -20.40
C PHE A 201 25.00 10.59 -19.22
N LEU A 202 24.56 11.84 -19.44
CA LEU A 202 23.90 12.65 -18.43
C LEU A 202 22.63 11.98 -17.91
N ILE A 203 21.80 11.42 -18.80
CA ILE A 203 20.58 10.69 -18.41
C ILE A 203 20.92 9.48 -17.54
N LEU A 204 21.95 8.70 -17.89
CA LEU A 204 22.37 7.54 -17.09
C LEU A 204 22.81 7.97 -15.68
N ILE A 205 23.57 9.05 -15.54
CA ILE A 205 23.95 9.60 -14.23
C ILE A 205 22.71 10.03 -13.45
N LEU A 206 21.83 10.82 -14.07
CA LEU A 206 20.67 11.38 -13.39
C LEU A 206 19.63 10.32 -13.00
N LEU A 207 19.51 9.22 -13.75
CA LEU A 207 18.66 8.08 -13.38
C LEU A 207 19.07 7.44 -12.04
N ILE A 208 20.31 7.62 -11.60
CA ILE A 208 20.83 7.14 -10.32
C ILE A 208 20.88 8.28 -9.29
N ALA A 209 21.45 9.42 -9.67
CA ALA A 209 21.71 10.54 -8.76
C ALA A 209 20.42 11.13 -8.18
N LEU A 210 19.34 11.22 -8.97
CA LEU A 210 18.08 11.81 -8.50
C LEU A 210 17.35 10.94 -7.47
N PRO A 211 17.10 9.62 -7.70
CA PRO A 211 16.58 8.75 -6.65
C PRO A 211 17.46 8.70 -5.41
N PHE A 212 18.79 8.75 -5.59
CA PHE A 212 19.73 8.76 -4.47
C PHE A 212 19.62 10.03 -3.62
N ARG A 213 19.55 11.21 -4.25
CA ARG A 213 19.25 12.48 -3.58
C ARG A 213 17.95 12.38 -2.77
N TYR A 214 16.89 11.85 -3.39
CA TYR A 214 15.60 11.70 -2.74
C TYR A 214 15.65 10.74 -1.54
N SER A 215 16.46 9.68 -1.64
CA SER A 215 16.66 8.73 -0.54
C SER A 215 17.34 9.38 0.66
N ILE A 216 18.36 10.22 0.43
CA ILE A 216 19.02 11.00 1.51
C ILE A 216 18.02 11.93 2.19
N GLU A 217 17.21 12.66 1.40
CA GLU A 217 16.18 13.57 1.89
C GLU A 217 15.13 12.84 2.74
N ARG A 218 14.68 11.67 2.29
CA ARG A 218 13.65 10.86 2.95
C ARG A 218 14.12 10.13 4.20
N CYS A 219 15.36 9.63 4.20
CA CYS A 219 15.93 8.98 5.37
C CYS A 219 16.29 9.98 6.48
N LYS A 220 16.26 11.30 6.19
CA LYS A 220 16.55 12.37 7.16
C LYS A 220 17.85 12.11 7.95
N LEU A 221 18.87 11.54 7.29
CA LEU A 221 20.07 10.98 7.93
C LEU A 221 20.83 11.99 8.80
N PHE A 222 20.68 13.27 8.51
CA PHE A 222 21.37 14.37 9.19
C PHE A 222 20.45 15.22 10.08
N GLN A 223 19.18 14.83 10.25
CA GLN A 223 18.27 15.52 11.17
C GLN A 223 18.36 14.85 12.56
N PRO A 224 18.52 15.63 13.65
CA PRO A 224 18.41 15.07 14.98
C PRO A 224 16.99 14.55 15.17
N VAL A 225 16.86 13.25 15.46
CA VAL A 225 15.58 12.63 15.80
C VAL A 225 15.47 12.63 17.32
N GLU A 226 14.58 13.45 17.87
CA GLU A 226 14.21 13.38 19.28
C GLU A 226 13.49 12.05 19.53
N ARG A 227 14.16 11.15 20.28
CA ARG A 227 13.64 9.79 20.53
C ARG A 227 12.62 9.74 21.67
N GLU A 228 12.67 10.72 22.56
CA GLU A 228 11.78 10.84 23.72
C GLU A 228 11.28 12.28 23.83
N PRO A 229 10.40 12.71 22.92
CA PRO A 229 9.73 13.99 23.06
C PRO A 229 8.88 13.99 24.34
N SER A 230 8.63 15.18 24.90
CA SER A 230 7.95 15.33 26.20
C SER A 230 6.62 14.58 26.28
N TRP A 231 5.83 14.57 25.21
CA TRP A 231 4.55 13.87 25.17
C TRP A 231 4.69 12.35 25.33
N VAL A 232 5.80 11.75 24.86
CA VAL A 232 6.10 10.32 25.08
C VAL A 232 6.45 10.06 26.55
N VAL A 233 7.22 10.96 27.17
CA VAL A 233 7.58 10.87 28.59
C VAL A 233 6.33 10.96 29.45
N ASP A 234 5.42 11.87 29.13
CA ASP A 234 4.14 12.03 29.82
C ASP A 234 3.26 10.79 29.70
N LEU A 235 3.14 10.21 28.50
CA LEU A 235 2.38 8.97 28.29
C LEU A 235 2.99 7.78 29.05
N LYS A 236 4.31 7.62 29.02
CA LYS A 236 4.99 6.57 29.80
C LYS A 236 4.76 6.75 31.30
N THR A 237 4.72 7.99 31.77
CA THR A 237 4.46 8.33 33.18
C THR A 237 2.99 8.07 33.52
N LEU A 238 2.07 8.46 32.65
CA LEU A 238 0.65 8.18 32.76
C LEU A 238 0.39 6.68 32.83
N ASN A 239 1.06 5.87 32.01
CA ASN A 239 0.88 4.43 32.04
C ASN A 239 1.25 3.80 33.38
N LYS A 240 2.23 4.35 34.10
CA LYS A 240 2.58 3.88 35.46
C LYS A 240 1.48 4.16 36.48
N MET A 241 0.65 5.18 36.24
CA MET A 241 -0.51 5.54 37.08
C MET A 241 -1.78 4.80 36.66
N ILE A 242 -1.83 4.27 35.44
CA ILE A 242 -2.93 3.43 34.96
C ILE A 242 -2.73 2.01 35.52
N HIS A 243 -3.54 1.66 36.52
CA HIS A 243 -3.50 0.33 37.13
C HIS A 243 -4.58 -0.62 36.58
N ASN A 244 -5.55 -0.09 35.83
CA ASN A 244 -6.67 -0.85 35.28
C ASN A 244 -6.56 -0.93 33.74
N LYS A 245 -6.73 -2.13 33.17
CA LYS A 245 -6.83 -2.35 31.72
C LYS A 245 -8.12 -1.79 31.10
N GLN A 246 -9.07 -1.35 31.92
CA GLN A 246 -10.31 -0.71 31.50
C GLN A 246 -10.22 0.82 31.62
N THR A 247 -9.09 1.42 31.24
CA THR A 247 -8.95 2.87 31.19
C THR A 247 -9.23 3.38 29.78
N VAL A 248 -10.02 4.45 29.68
CA VAL A 248 -10.30 5.14 28.42
C VAL A 248 -9.88 6.60 28.56
N ILE A 249 -9.09 7.09 27.61
CA ILE A 249 -8.63 8.47 27.54
C ILE A 249 -9.33 9.17 26.38
N PHE A 250 -9.95 10.30 26.63
CA PHE A 250 -10.57 11.15 25.61
C PHE A 250 -9.82 12.47 25.43
N ASN A 251 -10.12 13.12 24.31
CA ASN A 251 -9.65 14.47 23.98
C ASN A 251 -8.13 14.58 23.75
N TYR A 252 -7.49 13.53 23.23
CA TYR A 252 -6.06 13.55 22.96
C TYR A 252 -5.75 13.54 21.47
N SER A 253 -4.93 14.49 21.00
CA SER A 253 -4.63 14.69 19.58
C SER A 253 -3.85 13.56 18.92
N ARG A 254 -3.26 12.64 19.71
CA ARG A 254 -2.43 11.52 19.22
C ARG A 254 -2.94 10.18 19.77
N PRO A 255 -4.18 9.79 19.47
CA PRO A 255 -4.81 8.62 20.10
C PRO A 255 -4.09 7.32 19.77
N ILE A 256 -3.64 7.16 18.53
CA ILE A 256 -2.95 5.95 18.06
C ILE A 256 -1.61 5.82 18.78
N GLU A 257 -0.83 6.89 18.83
CA GLU A 257 0.47 6.93 19.49
C GLU A 257 0.33 6.69 21.00
N ALA A 258 -0.70 7.24 21.64
CA ALA A 258 -0.97 7.00 23.05
C ALA A 258 -1.22 5.52 23.37
N MET A 259 -1.96 4.82 22.50
CA MET A 259 -2.21 3.38 22.65
C MET A 259 -0.94 2.52 22.48
N PHE A 260 0.15 3.05 21.92
CA PHE A 260 1.46 2.35 21.91
C PHE A 260 2.23 2.49 23.23
N TYR A 261 2.01 3.58 23.97
CA TYR A 261 2.74 3.89 25.21
C TYR A 261 1.92 3.64 26.47
N THR A 262 0.62 3.37 26.32
CA THR A 262 -0.31 3.16 27.43
C THR A 262 -1.20 1.93 27.21
N ASP A 263 -1.65 1.30 28.30
CA ASP A 263 -2.62 0.21 28.27
C ASP A 263 -4.08 0.70 28.17
N ALA A 264 -4.28 1.99 27.88
CA ALA A 264 -5.61 2.62 27.76
C ALA A 264 -6.08 2.66 26.31
N ILE A 265 -7.41 2.64 26.12
CA ILE A 265 -8.04 2.96 24.83
C ILE A 265 -8.10 4.49 24.72
N VAL A 266 -7.62 5.06 23.61
CA VAL A 266 -7.53 6.52 23.47
C VAL A 266 -8.32 7.01 22.26
N TYR A 267 -9.04 8.11 22.45
CA TYR A 267 -9.85 8.74 21.41
C TYR A 267 -9.53 10.23 21.27
N GLU A 268 -9.56 10.72 20.03
CA GLU A 268 -9.30 12.12 19.70
C GLU A 268 -10.38 13.06 20.25
N ASN A 269 -11.63 12.63 20.20
CA ASN A 269 -12.77 13.47 20.52
C ASN A 269 -13.30 13.20 21.93
N THR A 270 -13.79 14.25 22.58
CA THR A 270 -14.59 14.12 23.81
C THR A 270 -16.00 13.65 23.44
N PRO A 271 -16.50 12.53 23.99
CA PRO A 271 -17.85 12.06 23.73
C PRO A 271 -18.87 12.90 24.52
N GLU A 272 -20.15 12.69 24.24
CA GLU A 272 -21.23 13.30 25.03
C GLU A 272 -21.17 12.85 26.50
N PRO A 273 -21.58 13.71 27.46
CA PRO A 273 -21.56 13.39 28.89
C PRO A 273 -22.25 12.07 29.26
N ASP A 274 -23.37 11.75 28.60
CA ASP A 274 -24.13 10.52 28.84
C ASP A 274 -23.29 9.27 28.55
N LYS A 275 -22.40 9.35 27.56
CA LYS A 275 -21.50 8.24 27.20
C LYS A 275 -20.40 8.05 28.22
N ILE A 276 -19.89 9.13 28.81
CA ILE A 276 -18.89 9.09 29.88
C ILE A 276 -19.49 8.39 31.10
N ILE A 277 -20.71 8.77 31.48
CA ILE A 277 -21.44 8.18 32.61
C ILE A 277 -21.74 6.68 32.34
N ASP A 278 -22.14 6.32 31.12
CA ASP A 278 -22.34 4.92 30.70
C ASP A 278 -21.06 4.08 30.86
N LEU A 279 -19.91 4.62 30.45
CA LEU A 279 -18.61 3.94 30.59
C LEU A 279 -18.19 3.79 32.05
N GLN A 280 -18.35 4.82 32.87
CA GLN A 280 -18.07 4.74 34.32
C GLN A 280 -18.95 3.67 34.99
N ARG A 281 -20.25 3.62 34.66
CA ARG A 281 -21.18 2.58 35.17
C ARG A 281 -20.77 1.17 34.76
N LYS A 282 -20.11 1.02 33.60
CA LYS A 282 -19.55 -0.25 33.12
C LYS A 282 -18.20 -0.62 33.76
N GLY A 283 -17.69 0.21 34.69
CA GLY A 283 -16.45 -0.01 35.42
C GLY A 283 -15.20 0.53 34.73
N TYR A 284 -15.34 1.33 33.66
CA TYR A 284 -14.20 1.96 33.02
C TYR A 284 -13.71 3.17 33.82
N SER A 285 -12.38 3.29 33.96
CA SER A 285 -11.75 4.52 34.43
C SER A 285 -11.68 5.51 33.27
N VAL A 286 -12.39 6.62 33.37
CA VAL A 286 -12.47 7.61 32.29
C VAL A 286 -11.56 8.79 32.61
N LEU A 287 -10.57 9.00 31.73
CA LEU A 287 -9.65 10.13 31.77
C LEU A 287 -9.94 11.07 30.60
N VAL A 288 -9.86 12.38 30.85
CA VAL A 288 -10.01 13.41 29.80
C VAL A 288 -8.81 14.34 29.87
N VAL A 289 -8.15 14.54 28.73
CA VAL A 289 -7.07 15.53 28.63
C VAL A 289 -7.66 16.93 28.73
N ASP A 290 -7.29 17.65 29.78
CA ASP A 290 -7.76 19.00 30.08
C ASP A 290 -7.08 20.03 29.18
N ASN A 291 -7.80 20.47 28.15
CA ASN A 291 -7.44 21.59 27.29
C ASN A 291 -8.65 22.53 27.10
N GLU A 292 -8.48 23.60 26.31
CA GLU A 292 -9.54 24.59 26.07
C GLU A 292 -10.80 24.01 25.41
N LYS A 293 -10.72 22.82 24.80
CA LYS A 293 -11.84 22.17 24.10
C LYS A 293 -12.79 21.41 25.03
N VAL A 294 -12.41 21.19 26.31
CA VAL A 294 -13.27 20.45 27.26
C VAL A 294 -14.36 21.36 27.82
N THR A 295 -15.62 21.01 27.58
CA THR A 295 -16.77 21.77 28.08
C THR A 295 -16.87 21.72 29.60
N LYS A 296 -17.42 22.78 30.21
CA LYS A 296 -17.67 22.83 31.67
C LYS A 296 -18.56 21.69 32.16
N MET A 297 -19.46 21.18 31.31
CA MET A 297 -20.32 20.04 31.62
C MET A 297 -19.52 18.76 31.83
N VAL A 298 -18.53 18.47 30.97
CA VAL A 298 -17.67 17.29 31.10
C VAL A 298 -16.79 17.39 32.35
N LYS A 299 -16.28 18.60 32.67
CA LYS A 299 -15.50 18.84 33.89
C LYS A 299 -16.31 18.65 35.19
N GLY A 300 -17.63 18.73 35.12
CA GLY A 300 -18.54 18.57 36.27
C GLY A 300 -18.97 17.12 36.53
N ILE A 301 -18.57 16.16 35.69
CA ILE A 301 -18.94 14.75 35.86
C ILE A 301 -18.19 14.17 37.07
N PRO A 302 -18.87 13.54 38.04
CA PRO A 302 -18.22 12.89 39.17
C PRO A 302 -17.24 11.81 38.72
N GLU A 303 -16.12 11.65 39.44
CA GLU A 303 -15.14 10.57 39.21
C GLU A 303 -14.44 10.60 37.84
N ILE A 304 -14.54 11.71 37.10
CA ILE A 304 -13.76 11.90 35.88
C ILE A 304 -12.32 12.31 36.22
N GLY A 305 -11.33 11.61 35.66
CA GLY A 305 -9.93 11.99 35.85
C GLY A 305 -9.52 13.05 34.83
N LEU A 306 -9.21 14.26 35.28
CA LEU A 306 -8.65 15.30 34.41
C LEU A 306 -7.13 15.18 34.42
N ILE A 307 -6.54 15.00 33.24
CA ILE A 307 -5.08 14.86 33.07
C ILE A 307 -4.55 15.96 32.15
N ARG A 308 -3.29 16.35 32.34
CA ARG A 308 -2.57 17.24 31.42
C ARG A 308 -1.42 16.47 30.81
N LEU A 309 -1.33 16.53 29.49
CA LEU A 309 -0.26 15.95 28.70
C LEU A 309 0.34 17.08 27.85
N SER A 310 1.65 17.06 27.65
CA SER A 310 2.29 17.91 26.65
C SER A 310 1.80 17.53 25.24
N GLU A 311 1.63 18.56 24.40
CA GLU A 311 1.21 18.41 23.00
C GLU A 311 2.36 18.06 22.05
#